data_AF-A0A7V9MA21-F1
#
_entry.id   AF-A0A7V9MA21-F1
#
_cell.length_a   1.000
_cell.length_b   1.000
_cell.length_c   1.000
_cell.angle_alpha   90.00
_cell.angle_beta   90.00
_cell.angle_gamma   90.00
#
_symmetry.space_group_name_H-M   'P 1'
#
loop_
_entity.id
_entity.type
_entity.pdbx_description
1 polymer ?
#
loop_
_entity_poly.entity_id
_entity_poly.type
_entity_poly.pdbx_seq_one_letter_code
_entity_poly.pdbx_strand_id
1 'polypeptide(L)'
;DPKASSYEALFRKVAGTSPDAVVLAGVVPLNGVKLIKDKVAVLGDNDKVLLLAPDGFTPFDETRKAGAAADGMFVTVAGSSADSLTGKGKEFIDAFKEAQGLPGNPEPYVAYGAQAAQVLLDAIGSSDGSRAGVIEQLFQTKVTDGILGSFELNENGDVDSGAITVYEGPKFDAIKAITPDPALIKAAGGG
;
A
#
# COMPACT_ATOMS: atom_id res chain seq x y z
N ASP A 1 11.35 -15.03 8.76
CA ASP A 1 12.76 -15.33 8.53
C ASP A 1 12.99 -15.46 7.03
N PRO A 2 13.64 -14.48 6.38
CA PRO A 2 13.83 -14.47 4.93
C PRO A 2 14.64 -15.67 4.41
N LYS A 3 15.31 -16.44 5.28
CA LYS A 3 16.11 -17.61 4.90
C LYS A 3 15.42 -18.95 5.19
N ALA A 4 14.20 -18.93 5.73
CA ALA A 4 13.48 -20.16 6.05
C ALA A 4 13.19 -20.98 4.78
N SER A 5 13.54 -22.26 4.78
CA SER A 5 13.20 -23.19 3.72
C SER A 5 11.70 -23.55 3.72
N SER A 6 11.03 -23.37 4.86
CA SER A 6 9.58 -23.52 5.01
C SER A 6 9.03 -22.78 6.24
N TYR A 7 7.76 -22.40 6.14
CA TYR A 7 6.93 -21.83 7.20
C TYR A 7 5.80 -22.77 7.65
N GLU A 8 5.73 -24.00 7.15
CA GLU A 8 4.62 -24.89 7.47
C GLU A 8 4.53 -25.22 8.96
N ALA A 9 5.66 -25.31 9.68
CA ALA A 9 5.65 -25.52 11.12
C ALA A 9 4.98 -24.34 11.87
N LEU A 10 5.19 -23.12 11.39
CA LEU A 10 4.49 -21.94 11.89
C LEU A 10 2.99 -22.07 11.60
N PHE A 11 2.59 -22.38 10.36
CA PHE A 11 1.17 -22.52 10.02
C PHE A 11 0.49 -23.71 10.68
N ARG A 12 1.21 -24.79 11.02
CA ARG A 12 0.66 -25.90 11.82
C ARG A 12 0.33 -25.44 13.24
N LYS A 13 1.13 -24.53 13.81
CA LYS A 13 0.81 -23.88 15.09
C LYS A 13 -0.44 -23.00 14.96
N VAL A 14 -0.54 -22.22 13.87
CA VAL A 14 -1.71 -21.38 13.59
C VAL A 14 -2.96 -22.24 13.35
N ALA A 15 -2.85 -23.39 12.68
CA ALA A 15 -3.97 -24.30 12.45
C ALA A 15 -4.64 -24.75 13.76
N GLY A 16 -3.86 -24.87 14.84
CA GLY A 16 -4.36 -25.21 16.19
C GLY A 16 -5.27 -24.15 16.81
N THR A 17 -5.38 -22.95 16.23
CA THR A 17 -6.30 -21.90 16.68
C THR A 17 -7.58 -21.84 15.86
N SER A 18 -7.76 -22.72 14.86
CA SER A 18 -8.91 -22.71 13.94
C SER A 18 -9.19 -21.32 13.34
N PRO A 19 -8.21 -20.69 12.66
CA PRO A 19 -8.36 -19.32 12.17
C PRO A 19 -9.34 -19.23 11.00
N ASP A 20 -10.14 -18.17 10.98
CA ASP A 20 -10.90 -17.77 9.79
C ASP A 20 -10.02 -16.98 8.79
N ALA A 21 -8.96 -16.33 9.28
CA ALA A 21 -8.05 -15.51 8.49
C ALA A 21 -6.63 -15.49 9.05
N VAL A 22 -5.66 -15.20 8.18
CA VAL A 22 -4.27 -14.89 8.52
C VAL A 22 -3.92 -13.52 7.96
N VAL A 23 -3.40 -12.65 8.82
CA VAL A 23 -2.77 -11.39 8.42
C VAL A 23 -1.26 -11.58 8.38
N LEU A 24 -0.66 -11.38 7.21
CA LEU A 24 0.79 -11.30 7.08
C LEU A 24 1.28 -9.93 7.55
N ALA A 25 2.45 -9.87 8.15
CA ALA A 25 3.14 -8.63 8.46
C ALA A 25 4.57 -8.75 7.91
N GLY A 26 4.80 -8.17 6.74
CA GLY A 26 6.08 -8.30 6.06
C GLY A 26 6.05 -7.76 4.63
N VAL A 27 7.10 -8.05 3.89
CA VAL A 27 7.27 -7.62 2.50
C VAL A 27 7.57 -8.84 1.62
N VAL A 28 7.08 -8.86 0.40
CA VAL A 28 7.26 -10.00 -0.51
C VAL A 28 8.74 -10.37 -0.77
N PRO A 29 9.71 -9.43 -0.84
CA PRO A 29 11.12 -9.77 -1.06
C PRO A 29 11.75 -10.54 0.09
N LEU A 30 11.19 -10.47 1.31
CA LEU A 30 11.69 -11.21 2.48
C LEU A 30 11.05 -12.60 2.57
N ASN A 31 11.07 -13.33 1.44
CA ASN A 31 10.56 -14.70 1.30
C ASN A 31 9.03 -14.83 1.44
N GLY A 32 8.29 -13.79 1.03
CA GLY A 32 6.83 -13.76 1.09
C GLY A 32 6.14 -14.76 0.17
N VAL A 33 6.72 -15.06 -1.00
CA VAL A 33 6.18 -16.07 -1.94
C VAL A 33 6.08 -17.46 -1.28
N LYS A 34 7.12 -17.86 -0.54
CA LYS A 34 7.12 -19.14 0.20
C LYS A 34 6.13 -19.10 1.37
N LEU A 35 6.03 -17.96 2.05
CA LEU A 35 5.07 -17.77 3.15
C LEU A 35 3.62 -17.93 2.68
N ILE A 36 3.24 -17.35 1.54
CA ILE A 36 1.91 -17.51 0.93
C ILE A 36 1.66 -18.97 0.55
N LYS A 37 2.62 -19.62 -0.13
CA LYS A 37 2.50 -21.03 -0.53
C LYS A 37 2.32 -21.96 0.66
N ASP A 38 3.11 -21.78 1.71
CA ASP A 38 3.07 -22.63 2.91
C ASP A 38 1.81 -22.38 3.75
N LYS A 39 1.28 -21.15 3.74
CA LYS A 39 -0.05 -20.86 4.31
C LYS A 39 -1.09 -21.75 3.64
N VAL A 40 -1.12 -21.75 2.31
CA VAL A 40 -2.16 -22.49 1.56
C VAL A 40 -1.96 -24.00 1.68
N ALA A 41 -0.71 -24.47 1.69
CA ALA A 41 -0.40 -25.89 1.88
C ALA A 41 -0.90 -26.44 3.23
N VAL A 42 -0.91 -25.64 4.28
CA VAL A 42 -1.29 -26.09 5.64
C VAL A 42 -2.73 -25.73 6.01
N LEU A 43 -3.15 -24.50 5.75
CA LEU A 43 -4.45 -23.97 6.18
C LEU A 43 -5.54 -24.13 5.11
N GLY A 44 -5.15 -24.32 3.85
CA GLY A 44 -6.02 -24.33 2.68
C GLY A 44 -6.03 -23.01 1.93
N ASP A 45 -6.76 -23.00 0.82
CA ASP A 45 -6.95 -21.83 -0.05
C ASP A 45 -7.57 -20.64 0.69
N ASN A 46 -7.73 -19.53 -0.04
CA ASN A 46 -8.20 -18.28 0.52
C ASN A 46 -9.73 -18.26 0.73
N ASP A 47 -10.48 -19.22 0.16
CA ASP A 47 -11.90 -19.44 0.49
C ASP A 47 -12.06 -20.12 1.86
N LYS A 48 -11.12 -21.01 2.23
CA LYS A 48 -11.15 -21.72 3.50
C LYS A 48 -10.59 -20.90 4.66
N VAL A 49 -9.45 -20.26 4.48
CA VAL A 49 -8.84 -19.36 5.48
C VAL A 49 -8.38 -18.12 4.74
N LEU A 50 -8.97 -16.96 5.02
CA LEU A 50 -8.63 -15.73 4.31
C LEU A 50 -7.15 -15.37 4.49
N LEU A 51 -6.53 -14.83 3.44
CA LEU A 51 -5.17 -14.30 3.51
C LEU A 51 -5.20 -12.79 3.27
N LEU A 52 -4.77 -12.05 4.28
CA LEU A 52 -4.65 -10.60 4.27
C LEU A 52 -3.18 -10.22 4.31
N ALA A 53 -2.76 -9.25 3.50
CA ALA A 53 -1.39 -8.78 3.46
C ALA A 53 -1.30 -7.25 3.33
N PRO A 54 -0.25 -6.63 3.87
CA PRO A 54 -0.04 -5.20 3.79
C PRO A 54 0.54 -4.81 2.42
N ASP A 55 0.67 -3.51 2.22
CA ASP A 55 1.34 -2.84 1.11
C ASP A 55 2.71 -3.43 0.73
N GLY A 56 3.43 -4.03 1.68
CA GLY A 56 4.66 -4.78 1.43
C GLY A 56 4.55 -5.92 0.40
N PHE A 57 3.33 -6.32 0.04
CA PHE A 57 3.03 -7.31 -0.99
C PHE A 57 2.53 -6.71 -2.31
N THR A 58 2.59 -5.37 -2.47
CA THR A 58 2.19 -4.69 -3.71
C THR A 58 3.07 -4.90 -4.92
N PRO A 59 4.37 -5.29 -4.85
CA PRO A 59 5.08 -5.71 -6.06
C PRO A 59 4.38 -6.93 -6.65
N PHE A 60 3.29 -6.71 -7.39
CA PHE A 60 2.26 -7.71 -7.60
C PHE A 60 2.79 -8.79 -8.54
N ASP A 61 3.74 -8.44 -9.41
CA ASP A 61 4.49 -9.40 -10.22
C ASP A 61 5.28 -10.39 -9.37
N GLU A 62 5.85 -9.96 -8.24
CA GLU A 62 6.51 -10.85 -7.28
C GLU A 62 5.50 -11.67 -6.50
N THR A 63 4.43 -11.04 -6.00
CA THR A 63 3.37 -11.74 -5.26
C THR A 63 2.68 -12.82 -6.10
N ARG A 64 2.43 -12.56 -7.39
CA ARG A 64 1.89 -13.54 -8.35
C ARG A 64 2.77 -14.77 -8.54
N LYS A 65 4.07 -14.74 -8.18
CA LYS A 65 4.93 -15.96 -8.18
C LYS A 65 4.50 -17.00 -7.16
N ALA A 66 3.59 -16.65 -6.24
CA ALA A 66 2.89 -17.61 -5.40
C ALA A 66 1.96 -18.54 -6.21
N GLY A 67 1.60 -18.19 -7.45
CA GLY A 67 0.66 -18.94 -8.28
C GLY A 67 -0.73 -18.97 -7.66
N ALA A 68 -1.44 -20.08 -7.81
CA ALA A 68 -2.79 -20.27 -7.26
C ALA A 68 -2.92 -20.01 -5.74
N ALA A 69 -1.81 -20.03 -4.99
CA ALA A 69 -1.83 -19.70 -3.57
C ALA A 69 -2.13 -18.21 -3.28
N ALA A 70 -1.96 -17.32 -4.27
CA ALA A 70 -2.33 -15.90 -4.19
C ALA A 70 -3.77 -15.63 -4.65
N ASP A 71 -4.48 -16.61 -5.24
CA ASP A 71 -5.84 -16.39 -5.75
C ASP A 71 -6.78 -16.10 -4.58
N GLY A 72 -7.51 -14.98 -4.61
CA GLY A 72 -8.42 -14.57 -3.54
C GLY A 72 -7.73 -14.02 -2.27
N MET A 73 -6.41 -13.80 -2.27
CA MET A 73 -5.77 -13.06 -1.18
C MET A 73 -6.06 -11.56 -1.32
N PHE A 74 -6.19 -10.86 -0.19
CA PHE A 74 -6.35 -9.41 -0.18
C PHE A 74 -5.05 -8.69 0.21
N VAL A 75 -4.75 -7.61 -0.50
CA VAL A 75 -3.65 -6.69 -0.19
C VAL A 75 -4.22 -5.30 0.10
N THR A 76 -3.83 -4.68 1.21
CA THR A 76 -4.28 -3.33 1.57
C THR A 76 -3.17 -2.31 1.39
N VAL A 77 -3.46 -1.19 0.74
CA VAL A 77 -2.53 -0.08 0.52
C VAL A 77 -3.13 1.19 1.09
N ALA A 78 -2.34 1.96 1.83
CA ALA A 78 -2.75 3.29 2.27
C ALA A 78 -2.89 4.22 1.06
N GLY A 79 -4.03 4.87 0.98
CA GLY A 79 -4.40 5.80 -0.08
C GLY A 79 -5.30 5.22 -1.17
N SER A 80 -5.72 6.11 -2.05
CA SER A 80 -6.49 5.86 -3.28
C SER A 80 -5.67 5.10 -4.33
N SER A 81 -6.34 4.23 -5.09
CA SER A 81 -5.78 3.54 -6.25
C SER A 81 -5.59 4.48 -7.43
N ALA A 82 -4.67 4.15 -8.34
CA ALA A 82 -4.44 4.90 -9.57
C ALA A 82 -5.72 5.13 -10.40
N ASP A 83 -6.60 4.12 -10.48
CA ASP A 83 -7.88 4.20 -11.22
C ASP A 83 -8.92 5.11 -10.58
N SER A 84 -8.83 5.30 -9.26
CA SER A 84 -9.76 6.14 -8.51
C SER A 84 -9.38 7.61 -8.52
N LEU A 85 -8.18 7.96 -9.00
CA LEU A 85 -7.73 9.34 -9.09
C LEU A 85 -8.50 10.08 -10.19
N THR A 86 -8.82 11.34 -9.92
CA THR A 86 -9.52 12.26 -10.82
C THR A 86 -8.69 13.52 -11.04
N GLY A 87 -9.10 14.40 -11.97
CA GLY A 87 -8.41 15.67 -12.21
C GLY A 87 -6.93 15.47 -12.53
N LYS A 88 -6.05 16.26 -11.90
CA LYS A 88 -4.59 16.16 -12.09
C LYS A 88 -4.01 14.79 -11.76
N GLY A 89 -4.64 14.06 -10.84
CA GLY A 89 -4.26 12.68 -10.53
C GLY A 89 -4.44 11.76 -11.74
N LYS A 90 -5.61 11.84 -12.39
CA LYS A 90 -5.88 11.08 -13.62
C LYS A 90 -4.93 11.48 -14.75
N GLU A 91 -4.74 12.79 -14.96
CA GLU A 91 -3.84 13.31 -15.98
C GLU A 91 -2.41 12.78 -15.79
N PHE A 92 -1.91 12.79 -14.55
CA PHE A 92 -0.60 12.24 -14.22
C PHE A 92 -0.51 10.74 -14.52
N ILE A 93 -1.50 9.95 -14.11
CA ILE A 93 -1.50 8.50 -14.34
C ILE A 93 -1.52 8.19 -15.85
N ASP A 94 -2.35 8.86 -16.63
CA ASP A 94 -2.43 8.67 -18.08
C ASP A 94 -1.09 9.00 -18.75
N ALA A 95 -0.50 10.16 -18.42
CA ALA A 95 0.79 10.58 -18.94
C ALA A 95 1.94 9.64 -18.53
N PHE A 96 1.92 9.15 -17.29
CA PHE A 96 2.92 8.21 -16.79
C PHE A 96 2.84 6.87 -17.52
N LYS A 97 1.62 6.35 -17.73
CA LYS A 97 1.40 5.10 -18.48
C LYS A 97 1.91 5.22 -19.91
N GLU A 98 1.63 6.33 -20.58
CA GLU A 98 2.14 6.59 -21.94
C GLU A 98 3.67 6.66 -21.95
N ALA A 99 4.26 7.46 -21.06
CA ALA A 99 5.70 7.66 -20.99
C ALA A 99 6.50 6.38 -20.67
N GLN A 100 5.90 5.45 -19.91
CA GLN A 100 6.52 4.19 -19.51
C GLN A 100 6.07 2.99 -20.35
N GLY A 101 5.14 3.17 -21.29
CA GLY A 101 4.59 2.09 -22.10
C GLY A 101 3.87 1.01 -21.27
N LEU A 102 3.20 1.41 -20.18
CA LEU A 102 2.57 0.45 -19.27
C LEU A 102 1.27 -0.11 -19.86
N PRO A 103 1.08 -1.45 -19.84
CA PRO A 103 -0.13 -2.09 -20.36
C PRO A 103 -1.34 -1.94 -19.43
N GLY A 104 -1.13 -1.47 -18.21
CA GLY A 104 -2.13 -1.34 -17.16
C GLY A 104 -1.77 -0.21 -16.21
N ASN A 105 -2.42 -0.19 -15.06
CA ASN A 105 -2.15 0.87 -14.08
C ASN A 105 -0.77 0.72 -13.45
N PRO A 106 -0.12 1.85 -13.14
CA PRO A 106 1.13 1.80 -12.42
C PRO A 106 0.91 1.26 -11.01
N GLU A 107 2.00 0.83 -10.38
CA GLU A 107 2.03 0.45 -8.98
C GLU A 107 1.45 1.58 -8.09
N PRO A 108 0.72 1.26 -7.00
CA PRO A 108 -0.05 2.24 -6.24
C PRO A 108 0.76 3.46 -5.77
N TYR A 109 2.03 3.27 -5.41
CA TYR A 109 2.90 4.34 -4.88
C TYR A 109 3.42 5.33 -5.93
N VAL A 110 3.18 5.13 -7.22
CA VAL A 110 3.70 6.00 -8.28
C VAL A 110 3.13 7.43 -8.18
N ALA A 111 1.83 7.57 -7.96
CA ALA A 111 1.19 8.88 -7.74
C ALA A 111 1.71 9.55 -6.45
N TYR A 112 1.92 8.78 -5.39
CA TYR A 112 2.41 9.28 -4.10
C TYR A 112 3.85 9.78 -4.19
N GLY A 113 4.71 9.04 -4.88
CA GLY A 113 6.08 9.47 -5.15
C GLY A 113 6.14 10.78 -5.93
N ALA A 114 5.28 10.93 -6.96
CA ALA A 114 5.21 12.15 -7.75
C ALA A 114 4.71 13.34 -6.94
N GLN A 115 3.64 13.18 -6.16
CA GLN A 115 3.11 14.24 -5.31
C GLN A 115 4.11 14.64 -4.21
N ALA A 116 4.77 13.67 -3.58
CA ALA A 116 5.80 13.93 -2.58
C ALA A 116 7.00 14.67 -3.16
N ALA A 117 7.40 14.34 -4.40
CA ALA A 117 8.45 15.07 -5.10
C ALA A 117 8.06 16.53 -5.35
N GLN A 118 6.82 16.80 -5.80
CA GLN A 118 6.33 18.17 -5.96
C GLN A 118 6.40 18.96 -4.65
N VAL A 119 5.86 18.39 -3.57
CA VAL A 119 5.86 19.00 -2.23
C VAL A 119 7.29 19.32 -1.76
N LEU A 120 8.22 18.37 -1.88
CA LEU A 120 9.59 18.58 -1.43
C LEU A 120 10.34 19.62 -2.27
N LEU A 121 10.15 19.61 -3.60
CA LEU A 121 10.78 20.58 -4.49
C LEU A 121 10.25 22.00 -4.24
N ASP A 122 8.95 22.15 -4.01
CA ASP A 122 8.33 23.43 -3.68
C ASP A 122 8.83 23.98 -2.33
N ALA A 123 8.95 23.11 -1.32
CA ALA A 123 9.53 23.47 -0.02
C ALA A 123 11.01 23.90 -0.15
N ILE A 124 11.80 23.21 -0.98
CA ILE A 124 13.19 23.60 -1.26
C ILE A 124 13.24 24.98 -1.92
N GLY A 125 12.43 25.20 -2.97
CA GLY A 125 12.38 26.47 -3.70
C GLY A 125 11.93 27.66 -2.86
N SER A 126 11.13 27.41 -1.82
CA SER A 126 10.59 28.42 -0.91
C SER A 126 11.45 28.67 0.34
N SER A 127 12.50 27.87 0.55
CA SER A 127 13.36 27.92 1.73
C SER A 127 14.61 28.81 1.53
N ASP A 128 15.36 29.02 2.61
CA ASP A 128 16.71 29.62 2.57
C ASP A 128 17.81 28.64 2.10
N GLY A 129 17.43 27.43 1.65
CA GLY A 129 18.33 26.36 1.24
C GLY A 129 18.94 25.56 2.40
N SER A 130 18.70 25.95 3.65
CA SER A 130 19.09 25.16 4.81
C SER A 130 18.10 24.02 5.05
N ARG A 131 18.57 22.91 5.65
CA ARG A 131 17.66 21.79 6.01
C ARG A 131 16.54 22.22 6.96
N ALA A 132 16.83 23.15 7.88
CA ALA A 132 15.83 23.66 8.81
C ALA A 132 14.76 24.48 8.08
N GLY A 133 15.18 25.37 7.16
CA GLY A 133 14.26 26.13 6.33
C GLY A 133 13.40 25.25 5.42
N VAL A 134 13.97 24.18 4.83
CA VAL A 134 13.20 23.21 4.03
C VAL A 134 12.14 22.51 4.87
N ILE A 135 12.47 22.07 6.08
CA ILE A 135 11.51 21.44 6.99
C ILE A 135 10.39 22.42 7.36
N GLU A 136 10.74 23.66 7.70
CA GLU A 136 9.75 24.69 8.02
C GLU A 136 8.77 24.91 6.85
N GLN A 137 9.28 25.06 5.62
CA GLN A 137 8.46 25.23 4.43
C GLN A 137 7.63 23.99 4.10
N LEU A 138 8.16 22.79 4.34
CA LEU A 138 7.44 21.53 4.17
C LEU A 138 6.17 21.51 5.02
N PHE A 139 6.28 21.83 6.32
CA PHE A 139 5.12 21.86 7.23
C PHE A 139 4.16 23.04 6.97
N GLN A 140 4.57 24.05 6.20
CA GLN A 140 3.70 25.14 5.72
C GLN A 140 3.00 24.80 4.40
N THR A 141 3.32 23.65 3.78
CA THR A 141 2.79 23.29 2.47
C THR A 141 1.29 23.02 2.53
N LYS A 142 0.56 23.62 1.58
CA LYS A 142 -0.86 23.38 1.35
C LYS A 142 -1.04 22.95 -0.10
N VAL A 143 -1.32 21.67 -0.32
CA VAL A 143 -1.59 21.17 -1.67
C VAL A 143 -3.06 21.41 -1.98
N THR A 144 -3.34 22.09 -3.09
CA THR A 144 -4.69 22.30 -3.60
C THR A 144 -4.81 21.73 -4.99
N ASP A 145 -5.78 20.83 -5.19
CA ASP A 145 -6.04 20.18 -6.48
C ASP A 145 -4.75 19.55 -7.05
N GLY A 146 -4.02 18.80 -6.22
CA GLY A 146 -2.81 18.06 -6.60
C GLY A 146 -3.13 16.72 -7.26
N ILE A 147 -2.07 15.94 -7.51
CA ILE A 147 -2.17 14.55 -8.01
C ILE A 147 -3.02 13.70 -7.05
N LEU A 148 -2.86 13.91 -5.74
CA LEU A 148 -3.61 13.19 -4.70
C LEU A 148 -4.82 13.98 -4.18
N GLY A 149 -5.23 15.04 -4.86
CA GLY A 149 -6.25 15.98 -4.38
C GLY A 149 -5.66 17.08 -3.50
N SER A 150 -6.48 17.61 -2.59
CA SER A 150 -6.08 18.68 -1.66
C SER A 150 -5.80 18.11 -0.27
N PHE A 151 -4.69 18.53 0.34
CA PHE A 151 -4.30 18.10 1.68
C PHE A 151 -3.29 19.07 2.31
N GLU A 152 -3.14 18.98 3.62
CA GLU A 152 -2.10 19.66 4.41
C GLU A 152 -1.38 18.62 5.28
N LEU A 153 -0.16 18.94 5.72
CA LEU A 153 0.57 18.14 6.70
C LEU A 153 0.23 18.65 8.10
N ASN A 154 -0.19 17.76 9.00
CA ASN A 154 -0.39 18.11 10.40
C ASN A 154 0.96 18.28 11.13
N GLU A 155 0.92 18.64 12.42
CA GLU A 155 2.13 18.84 13.24
C GLU A 155 3.03 17.60 13.38
N ASN A 156 2.48 16.40 13.13
CA ASN A 156 3.21 15.13 13.15
C ASN A 156 3.74 14.73 11.74
N GLY A 157 3.35 15.47 10.70
CA GLY A 157 3.72 15.20 9.31
C GLY A 157 2.77 14.26 8.57
N ASP A 158 1.59 13.98 9.13
CA ASP A 158 0.57 13.17 8.45
C ASP A 158 -0.35 14.04 7.60
N VAL A 159 -0.86 13.46 6.51
CA VAL A 159 -1.92 14.06 5.70
C VAL A 159 -3.31 13.73 6.27
N ASP A 160 -4.29 14.55 5.94
CA ASP A 160 -5.70 14.37 6.32
C ASP A 160 -6.46 13.33 5.48
N SER A 161 -5.85 12.82 4.40
CA SER A 161 -6.43 11.77 3.56
C SER A 161 -6.39 10.39 4.25
N GLY A 162 -7.53 9.69 4.29
CA GLY A 162 -7.70 8.43 5.04
C GLY A 162 -8.14 7.23 4.23
N ALA A 163 -8.08 7.27 2.89
CA ALA A 163 -8.48 6.10 2.09
C ALA A 163 -7.49 4.94 2.30
N ILE A 164 -7.99 3.70 2.28
CA ILE A 164 -7.23 2.46 2.21
C ILE A 164 -7.82 1.65 1.06
N THR A 165 -7.03 1.38 0.04
CA THR A 165 -7.46 0.55 -1.09
C THR A 165 -7.21 -0.93 -0.80
N VAL A 166 -8.21 -1.76 -1.09
CA VAL A 166 -8.14 -3.23 -1.05
C VAL A 166 -8.00 -3.75 -2.46
N TYR A 167 -7.01 -4.62 -2.67
CA TYR A 167 -6.73 -5.32 -3.92
C TYR A 167 -6.94 -6.82 -3.73
N GLU A 168 -7.37 -7.52 -4.79
CA GLU A 168 -7.64 -8.97 -4.74
C GLU A 168 -6.87 -9.75 -5.80
N GLY A 169 -6.16 -10.81 -5.39
CA GLY A 169 -5.47 -11.72 -6.31
C GLY A 169 -6.46 -12.58 -7.13
N PRO A 170 -6.10 -13.03 -8.34
CA PRO A 170 -4.74 -13.05 -8.91
C PRO A 170 -4.33 -11.79 -9.69
N LYS A 171 -5.30 -10.98 -10.09
CA LYS A 171 -5.00 -9.77 -10.88
C LYS A 171 -4.48 -8.64 -10.01
N PHE A 172 -4.85 -8.63 -8.73
CA PHE A 172 -4.62 -7.50 -7.83
C PHE A 172 -5.24 -6.22 -8.42
N ASP A 173 -6.50 -6.36 -8.85
CA ASP A 173 -7.34 -5.21 -9.21
C ASP A 173 -7.86 -4.57 -7.91
N ALA A 174 -8.00 -3.25 -7.90
CA ALA A 174 -8.61 -2.55 -6.77
C ALA A 174 -10.11 -2.87 -6.70
N ILE A 175 -10.56 -3.46 -5.59
CA ILE A 175 -11.96 -3.89 -5.42
C ILE A 175 -12.76 -2.97 -4.50
N LYS A 176 -12.08 -2.23 -3.61
CA LYS A 176 -12.73 -1.37 -2.63
C LYS A 176 -11.78 -0.31 -2.10
N ALA A 177 -12.27 0.89 -1.87
CA ALA A 177 -11.65 1.86 -0.98
C ALA A 177 -12.42 1.90 0.35
N ILE A 178 -11.68 1.91 1.46
CA ILE A 178 -12.22 2.00 2.81
C ILE A 178 -11.64 3.24 3.45
N THR A 179 -12.49 4.08 4.04
CA THR A 179 -12.04 5.17 4.90
C THR A 179 -12.30 4.74 6.35
N PRO A 180 -11.26 4.50 7.16
CA PRO A 180 -11.44 4.16 8.56
C PRO A 180 -12.22 5.26 9.30
N ASP A 181 -13.04 4.86 10.27
CA ASP A 181 -13.69 5.80 11.17
C ASP A 181 -12.61 6.64 11.89
N PRO A 182 -12.73 7.98 11.93
CA PRO A 182 -11.81 8.83 12.68
C PRO A 182 -11.59 8.40 14.13
N ALA A 183 -12.60 7.82 14.79
CA ALA A 183 -12.47 7.26 16.14
C ALA A 183 -11.51 6.06 16.19
N LEU A 184 -11.50 5.22 15.16
CA LEU A 184 -10.57 4.10 15.03
C LEU A 184 -9.13 4.60 14.81
N ILE A 185 -8.96 5.62 13.97
CA ILE A 185 -7.66 6.25 13.72
C ILE A 185 -7.08 6.81 15.03
N LYS A 186 -7.90 7.55 15.79
CA LYS A 186 -7.50 8.09 17.09
C LYS A 186 -7.10 7.01 18.09
N ALA A 187 -7.85 5.90 18.15
CA ALA A 187 -7.53 4.80 19.05
C ALA A 187 -6.22 4.10 18.67
N ALA A 188 -5.94 3.94 17.37
CA ALA A 188 -4.72 3.31 16.86
C ALA A 188 -3.46 4.17 17.07
N GLY A 189 -3.61 5.50 17.07
CA GLY A 189 -2.50 6.45 17.25
C GLY A 189 -1.90 6.47 18.66
N GLY A 190 -2.45 5.72 19.62
CA GLY A 190 -2.00 5.74 21.02
C GLY A 190 -2.26 7.11 21.64
N GLY A 191 -3.50 7.32 22.11
CA GLY A 191 -3.90 8.58 22.78
C GLY A 191 -3.10 8.91 24.03
#